data_AF-D8PYW5-F1
#
_entry.id   AF-D8PYW5-F1
#
_cell.length_a   1.000
_cell.length_b   1.000
_cell.length_c   1.000
_cell.angle_alpha   90.00
_cell.angle_beta   90.00
_cell.angle_gamma   90.00
#
_symmetry.space_group_name_H-M   'P 1'
#
loop_
_entity.id
_entity.type
_entity.pdbx_description
1 polymer ?
#
loop_
_entity_poly.entity_id
_entity_poly.type
_entity_poly.pdbx_seq_one_letter_code
_entity_poly.pdbx_strand_id
1 'polypeptide(L)'
;MPHKRAKRSVREKSKKEQGHDLIPAKYSLSEEAIPKSAARVLNAAKVQAEYRAKKRSSEDDGSQGKAKRRKVDSSTSGMSIKPGESLTHFNKRVEDSMRGLVRSAVQTSNAVARNALKKEAEEKKAARQEKKAKRKADDADDDIKDSKSTGGKFNDGKRPAKDDTKTTSTKPPQPSTDKHADRPKEFQQASTSAPRRLNDIAQAPPDLKKLPRGAKKTAGPAGSSAKAGHTPKSDGVVSMAQKVMMEQEREKAIERYRLLRASQRKGWAEGSGEREDSDG
;
A
#
# COMPACT_ATOMS: atom_id res chain seq x y z
N MET A 1 -35.00 -21.36 -42.41
CA MET A 1 -34.31 -21.93 -41.22
C MET A 1 -35.11 -21.66 -39.93
N PRO A 2 -35.82 -22.67 -39.40
CA PRO A 2 -36.69 -22.54 -38.22
C PRO A 2 -35.98 -22.15 -36.92
N HIS A 3 -34.70 -22.49 -36.77
CA HIS A 3 -33.95 -22.33 -35.51
C HIS A 3 -33.53 -20.88 -35.18
N LYS A 4 -33.60 -19.93 -36.13
CA LYS A 4 -33.30 -18.51 -35.83
C LYS A 4 -34.47 -17.79 -35.13
N ARG A 5 -35.70 -18.25 -35.33
CA ARG A 5 -36.91 -17.63 -34.73
C ARG A 5 -37.03 -17.93 -33.23
N ALA A 6 -36.62 -19.14 -32.80
CA ALA A 6 -36.68 -19.54 -31.39
C ALA A 6 -35.76 -18.70 -30.47
N LYS A 7 -34.56 -18.33 -30.92
CA LYS A 7 -33.66 -17.50 -30.10
C LYS A 7 -34.14 -16.05 -29.98
N ARG A 8 -34.84 -15.54 -30.99
CA ARG A 8 -35.40 -14.19 -30.99
C ARG A 8 -36.59 -14.08 -30.04
N SER A 9 -37.48 -15.08 -30.02
CA SER A 9 -38.65 -15.06 -29.12
C SER A 9 -38.24 -15.13 -27.65
N VAL A 10 -37.22 -15.91 -27.29
CA VAL A 10 -36.68 -15.96 -25.92
C VAL A 10 -36.07 -14.62 -25.52
N ARG A 11 -35.31 -13.97 -26.41
CA ARG A 11 -34.68 -12.66 -26.14
C ARG A 11 -35.70 -11.52 -26.04
N GLU A 12 -36.78 -11.56 -26.82
CA GLU A 12 -37.86 -10.58 -26.74
C GLU A 12 -38.72 -10.81 -25.48
N LYS A 13 -38.98 -12.06 -25.08
CA LYS A 13 -39.62 -12.37 -23.78
C LYS A 13 -38.78 -11.87 -22.61
N SER A 14 -37.48 -12.19 -22.57
CA SER A 14 -36.60 -11.73 -21.48
C SER A 14 -36.51 -10.21 -21.41
N LYS A 15 -36.48 -9.52 -22.56
CA LYS A 15 -36.46 -8.05 -22.60
C LYS A 15 -37.79 -7.43 -22.16
N LYS A 16 -38.91 -8.10 -22.39
CA LYS A 16 -40.25 -7.67 -21.93
C LYS A 16 -40.45 -7.94 -20.43
N GLU A 17 -39.96 -9.06 -19.93
CA GLU A 17 -39.98 -9.44 -18.50
C GLU A 17 -39.03 -8.57 -17.66
N GLN A 18 -37.83 -8.27 -18.17
CA GLN A 18 -36.88 -7.36 -17.52
C GLN A 18 -37.34 -5.90 -17.55
N GLY A 19 -38.36 -5.58 -18.34
CA GLY A 19 -38.82 -4.23 -18.56
C GLY A 19 -37.80 -3.40 -19.33
N HIS A 20 -38.26 -2.27 -19.85
CA HIS A 20 -37.34 -1.22 -20.30
C HIS A 20 -36.69 -0.68 -19.02
N ASP A 21 -35.36 -0.69 -18.95
CA ASP A 21 -34.54 -0.12 -17.87
C ASP A 21 -34.71 1.42 -17.84
N LEU A 22 -35.95 1.84 -17.65
CA LEU A 22 -36.37 3.21 -17.46
C LEU A 22 -36.08 3.50 -16.00
N ILE A 23 -35.17 4.45 -15.80
CA ILE A 23 -34.86 5.08 -14.52
C ILE A 23 -36.18 5.27 -13.76
N PRO A 24 -36.28 4.86 -12.48
CA PRO A 24 -37.56 4.88 -11.78
C PRO A 24 -38.15 6.30 -11.82
N ALA A 25 -39.22 6.46 -12.60
CA ALA A 25 -39.87 7.75 -12.87
C ALA A 25 -40.64 8.32 -11.66
N LYS A 26 -40.53 7.67 -10.49
CA LYS A 26 -41.29 7.98 -9.27
C LYS A 26 -40.48 8.72 -8.20
N TYR A 27 -39.27 9.19 -8.52
CA TYR A 27 -38.46 10.00 -7.60
C TYR A 27 -38.32 11.45 -8.07
N SER A 28 -39.43 12.09 -8.45
CA SER A 28 -39.47 13.54 -8.57
C SER A 28 -39.31 14.13 -7.17
N LEU A 29 -38.26 14.92 -6.97
CA LEU A 29 -37.89 15.52 -5.66
C LEU A 29 -39.01 16.36 -5.01
N SER A 30 -40.08 16.64 -5.76
CA SER A 30 -41.26 17.42 -5.37
C SER A 30 -42.35 16.63 -4.64
N GLU A 31 -42.37 15.29 -4.73
CA GLU A 31 -43.42 14.44 -4.10
C GLU A 31 -42.91 13.72 -2.84
N GLU A 32 -41.63 13.84 -2.49
CA GLU A 32 -41.07 13.22 -1.30
C GLU A 32 -41.47 14.03 -0.04
N ALA A 33 -42.27 13.44 0.85
CA ALA A 33 -42.69 14.06 2.11
C ALA A 33 -41.50 14.53 3.00
N ILE A 34 -40.32 13.95 2.79
CA ILE A 34 -39.08 14.33 3.45
C ILE A 34 -37.99 14.38 2.37
N PRO A 35 -37.34 15.54 2.15
CA PRO A 35 -36.24 15.65 1.20
C PRO A 35 -35.12 14.65 1.52
N LYS A 36 -34.48 14.07 0.49
CA LYS A 36 -33.36 13.11 0.65
C LYS A 36 -32.27 13.58 1.63
N SER A 37 -31.98 14.88 1.65
CA SER A 37 -31.02 15.47 2.60
C SER A 37 -31.49 15.31 4.06
N ALA A 38 -32.75 15.65 4.35
CA ALA A 38 -33.35 15.47 5.67
C ALA A 38 -33.49 13.98 6.03
N ALA A 39 -33.86 13.11 5.08
CA ALA A 39 -33.91 11.67 5.29
C ALA A 39 -32.54 11.08 5.65
N ARG A 40 -31.45 11.57 5.05
CA ARG A 40 -30.08 11.19 5.43
C ARG A 40 -29.73 11.62 6.86
N VAL A 41 -30.16 12.82 7.27
CA VAL A 41 -29.90 13.33 8.63
C VAL A 41 -30.71 12.56 9.67
N LEU A 42 -32.00 12.32 9.43
CA LEU A 42 -32.87 11.56 10.33
C LEU A 42 -32.41 10.10 10.47
N ASN A 43 -31.96 9.49 9.38
CA ASN A 43 -31.41 8.14 9.41
C ASN A 43 -29.97 8.09 9.92
N ALA A 44 -29.25 9.21 10.04
CA ALA A 44 -27.85 9.23 10.44
C ALA A 44 -27.63 8.62 11.83
N ALA A 45 -28.54 8.87 12.78
CA ALA A 45 -28.47 8.28 14.11
C ALA A 45 -28.58 6.75 14.06
N LYS A 46 -29.51 6.22 13.26
CA LYS A 46 -29.67 4.77 13.05
C LYS A 46 -28.45 4.16 12.36
N VAL A 47 -27.94 4.79 11.30
CA VAL A 47 -26.73 4.37 10.58
C VAL A 47 -25.51 4.36 11.51
N GLN A 48 -25.35 5.36 12.38
CA GLN A 48 -24.26 5.40 13.36
C GLN A 48 -24.42 4.32 14.43
N ALA A 49 -25.64 4.07 14.91
CA ALA A 49 -25.92 3.01 15.88
C ALA A 49 -25.65 1.62 15.28
N GLU A 50 -26.11 1.36 14.06
CA GLU A 50 -25.84 0.13 13.31
C GLU A 50 -24.34 -0.04 13.04
N TYR A 51 -23.63 1.03 12.69
CA TYR A 51 -22.19 0.96 12.49
C TYR A 51 -21.44 0.64 13.79
N ARG A 52 -21.84 1.26 14.92
CA ARG A 52 -21.26 0.95 16.23
C ARG A 52 -21.58 -0.48 16.68
N ALA A 53 -22.82 -0.93 16.47
CA ALA A 53 -23.25 -2.30 16.77
C ALA A 53 -22.49 -3.32 15.91
N LYS A 54 -22.39 -3.08 14.60
CA LYS A 54 -21.63 -3.92 13.66
C LYS A 54 -20.14 -3.94 13.98
N LYS A 55 -19.58 -2.82 14.43
CA LYS A 55 -18.18 -2.75 14.86
C LYS A 55 -17.94 -3.58 16.13
N ARG A 56 -18.86 -3.54 17.10
CA ARG A 56 -18.78 -4.40 18.30
C ARG A 56 -18.98 -5.88 17.96
N SER A 57 -19.94 -6.20 17.09
CA SER A 57 -20.21 -7.59 16.71
C SER A 57 -19.10 -8.20 15.84
N SER A 58 -18.37 -7.41 15.04
CA SER A 58 -17.25 -7.95 14.25
C SER A 58 -15.95 -8.12 15.04
N GLU A 59 -15.89 -7.65 16.29
CA GLU A 59 -14.77 -7.92 17.20
C GLU A 59 -14.99 -9.23 17.97
N ASP A 60 -16.24 -9.62 18.23
CA ASP A 60 -16.61 -10.84 18.96
C ASP A 60 -16.75 -12.05 18.01
N ASP A 61 -17.28 -11.81 16.81
CA ASP A 61 -17.37 -12.78 15.72
C ASP A 61 -16.32 -12.40 14.68
N GLY A 62 -15.14 -13.05 14.65
CA GLY A 62 -14.07 -12.83 13.64
C GLY A 62 -14.49 -13.01 12.16
N SER A 63 -15.79 -13.15 11.92
CA SER A 63 -16.52 -13.09 10.66
C SER A 63 -16.53 -11.68 10.08
N GLN A 64 -15.56 -11.43 9.20
CA GLN A 64 -15.56 -10.27 8.31
C GLN A 64 -16.92 -10.11 7.62
N GLY A 65 -17.56 -8.97 7.83
CA GLY A 65 -18.82 -8.62 7.18
C GLY A 65 -18.75 -8.84 5.66
N LYS A 66 -19.75 -9.58 5.16
CA LYS A 66 -20.10 -9.87 3.77
C LYS A 66 -19.70 -8.76 2.77
N ALA A 67 -18.45 -8.79 2.34
CA ALA A 67 -18.08 -8.48 0.97
C ALA A 67 -17.68 -9.82 0.36
N LYS A 68 -18.03 -10.05 -0.90
CA LYS A 68 -17.92 -11.28 -1.71
C LYS A 68 -16.48 -11.82 -1.84
N ARG A 69 -15.78 -12.02 -0.73
CA ARG A 69 -14.49 -12.70 -0.65
C ARG A 69 -14.82 -14.18 -0.69
N ARG A 70 -14.43 -14.85 -1.79
CA ARG A 70 -14.37 -16.30 -1.83
C ARG A 70 -13.68 -16.75 -0.55
N LYS A 71 -14.33 -17.64 0.21
CA LYS A 71 -13.72 -18.36 1.31
C LYS A 71 -12.49 -19.05 0.72
N VAL A 72 -11.32 -18.47 0.98
CA VAL A 72 -10.05 -19.07 0.59
C VAL A 72 -9.83 -20.13 1.65
N ASP A 73 -10.21 -21.37 1.32
CA ASP A 73 -9.84 -22.50 2.15
C ASP A 73 -8.32 -22.52 2.23
N SER A 74 -7.82 -22.37 3.45
CA SER A 74 -6.41 -22.26 3.83
C SER A 74 -5.70 -23.62 3.72
N SER A 75 -5.85 -24.32 2.61
CA SER A 75 -5.22 -25.62 2.35
C SER A 75 -4.09 -25.47 1.33
N THR A 76 -3.07 -24.69 1.70
CA THR A 76 -1.81 -24.59 0.95
C THR A 76 -0.90 -25.81 1.16
N SER A 77 -1.19 -26.65 2.15
CA SER A 77 -0.42 -27.84 2.53
C SER A 77 -0.57 -29.06 1.61
N GLY A 78 -1.17 -28.91 0.42
CA GLY A 78 -1.43 -30.04 -0.49
C GLY A 78 -1.18 -29.78 -1.97
N MET A 79 -0.52 -28.68 -2.34
CA MET A 79 -0.26 -28.40 -3.75
C MET A 79 0.98 -29.16 -4.22
N SER A 80 0.76 -30.29 -4.90
CA SER A 80 1.76 -30.96 -5.73
C SER A 80 1.61 -30.57 -7.20
N ILE A 81 2.64 -30.84 -8.00
CA ILE A 81 2.57 -30.71 -9.46
C ILE A 81 1.62 -31.79 -9.98
N LYS A 82 0.58 -31.38 -10.70
CA LYS A 82 -0.36 -32.35 -11.29
C LYS A 82 0.30 -33.04 -12.50
N PRO A 83 -0.03 -34.31 -12.80
CA PRO A 83 0.49 -34.96 -13.99
C PRO A 83 0.11 -34.15 -15.25
N GLY A 84 1.11 -33.84 -16.08
CA GLY A 84 0.94 -33.02 -17.28
C GLY A 84 0.93 -31.50 -17.05
N GLU A 85 1.06 -31.03 -15.80
CA GLU A 85 1.21 -29.61 -15.50
C GLU A 85 2.68 -29.17 -15.59
N SER A 86 2.95 -28.07 -16.30
CA SER A 86 4.27 -27.46 -16.28
C SER A 86 4.55 -26.79 -14.93
N LEU A 87 5.81 -26.76 -14.50
CA LEU A 87 6.23 -26.08 -13.26
C LEU A 87 5.73 -24.62 -13.16
N THR A 88 5.65 -23.94 -14.30
CA THR A 88 5.12 -22.57 -14.39
C THR A 88 3.64 -22.47 -14.03
N HIS A 89 2.81 -23.45 -14.39
CA HIS A 89 1.39 -23.48 -14.02
C HIS A 89 1.22 -23.81 -12.53
N PHE A 90 2.05 -24.73 -12.03
CA PHE A 90 2.09 -25.05 -10.61
C PHE A 90 2.42 -23.80 -9.77
N ASN A 91 3.48 -23.07 -10.14
CA ASN A 91 3.86 -21.84 -9.46
C ASN A 91 2.75 -20.78 -9.49
N LYS A 92 2.08 -20.58 -10.64
CA LYS A 92 0.93 -19.66 -10.73
C LYS A 92 -0.20 -20.05 -9.77
N ARG A 93 -0.50 -21.35 -9.64
CA ARG A 93 -1.55 -21.82 -8.74
C ARG A 93 -1.17 -21.67 -7.26
N VAL A 94 0.09 -21.96 -6.92
CA VAL A 94 0.64 -21.73 -5.58
C VAL A 94 0.58 -20.24 -5.24
N GLU A 95 1.03 -19.39 -6.17
CA GLU A 95 0.97 -17.93 -6.02
C GLU A 95 -0.47 -17.45 -5.81
N ASP A 96 -1.41 -17.85 -6.67
CA ASP A 96 -2.81 -17.43 -6.56
C ASP A 96 -3.45 -17.85 -5.23
N SER A 97 -3.12 -19.05 -4.73
CA SER A 97 -3.57 -19.52 -3.42
C SER A 97 -2.97 -18.71 -2.27
N MET A 98 -1.67 -18.41 -2.35
CA MET A 98 -0.96 -17.62 -1.32
C MET A 98 -1.25 -16.12 -1.44
N ARG A 99 -1.73 -15.65 -2.60
CA ARG A 99 -1.88 -14.21 -2.90
C ARG A 99 -2.82 -13.51 -1.93
N GLY A 100 -3.89 -14.18 -1.51
CA GLY A 100 -4.82 -13.66 -0.52
C GLY A 100 -4.15 -13.43 0.84
N LEU A 101 -3.44 -14.43 1.32
CA LEU A 101 -2.69 -14.43 2.59
C LEU A 101 -1.56 -13.40 2.58
N VAL A 102 -0.76 -13.37 1.51
CA VAL A 102 0.32 -12.39 1.36
C VAL A 102 -0.25 -10.98 1.31
N ARG A 103 -1.33 -10.74 0.56
CA ARG A 103 -1.97 -9.42 0.49
C ARG A 103 -2.54 -8.98 1.85
N SER A 104 -3.18 -9.88 2.61
CA SER A 104 -3.68 -9.54 3.94
C SER A 104 -2.55 -9.25 4.92
N ALA A 105 -1.49 -10.07 4.94
CA ALA A 105 -0.31 -9.87 5.78
C ALA A 105 0.41 -8.55 5.47
N VAL A 106 0.53 -8.17 4.19
CA VAL A 106 1.10 -6.87 3.79
C VAL A 106 0.20 -5.71 4.20
N GLN A 107 -1.12 -5.89 4.13
CA GLN A 107 -2.06 -4.84 4.55
C GLN A 107 -2.02 -4.65 6.08
N THR A 108 -1.95 -5.72 6.86
CA THR A 108 -1.86 -5.66 8.31
C THR A 108 -0.52 -5.10 8.77
N SER A 109 0.60 -5.51 8.17
CA SER A 109 1.92 -4.97 8.51
C SER A 109 2.03 -3.46 8.23
N ASN A 110 1.49 -3.00 7.11
CA ASN A 110 1.43 -1.57 6.80
C ASN A 110 0.55 -0.79 7.79
N ALA A 111 -0.55 -1.37 8.27
CA ALA A 111 -1.38 -0.74 9.29
C ALA A 111 -0.64 -0.62 10.63
N VAL A 112 0.07 -1.68 11.04
CA VAL A 112 0.91 -1.67 12.24
C VAL A 112 2.01 -0.62 12.14
N ALA A 113 2.73 -0.56 11.01
CA ALA A 113 3.76 0.44 10.77
C ALA A 113 3.21 1.88 10.86
N ARG A 114 2.03 2.15 10.28
CA ARG A 114 1.38 3.47 10.38
C ARG A 114 0.97 3.81 11.81
N ASN A 115 0.50 2.83 12.58
CA ASN A 115 0.11 3.05 13.96
C ASN A 115 1.33 3.31 14.85
N ALA A 116 2.44 2.60 14.63
CA ALA A 116 3.71 2.87 15.31
C ALA A 116 4.21 4.30 15.04
N LEU A 117 4.23 4.71 13.75
CA LEU A 117 4.63 6.07 13.38
C LEU A 117 3.74 7.16 13.99
N LYS A 118 2.42 6.91 14.11
CA LYS A 118 1.50 7.84 14.78
C LYS A 118 1.79 7.94 16.28
N LYS A 119 1.99 6.82 16.97
CA LYS A 119 2.34 6.80 18.40
C LYS A 119 3.65 7.54 18.66
N GLU A 120 4.69 7.26 17.88
CA GLU A 120 5.98 7.97 18.01
C GLU A 120 5.84 9.49 17.74
N ALA A 121 4.98 9.88 16.80
CA ALA A 121 4.73 11.29 16.53
C ALA A 121 3.96 11.99 17.66
N GLU A 122 3.02 11.30 18.30
CA GLU A 122 2.28 11.79 19.46
C GLU A 122 3.18 11.91 20.69
N GLU A 123 4.03 10.92 20.95
CA GLU A 123 5.04 10.96 22.03
C GLU A 123 6.03 12.12 21.84
N LYS A 124 6.52 12.34 20.61
CA LYS A 124 7.38 13.49 20.31
C LYS A 124 6.68 14.83 20.48
N LYS A 125 5.37 14.90 20.21
CA LYS A 125 4.56 16.11 20.45
C LYS A 125 4.34 16.35 21.94
N ALA A 126 4.01 15.31 22.71
CA ALA A 126 3.86 15.37 24.16
C ALA A 126 5.17 15.82 24.84
N ALA A 127 6.30 15.20 24.48
CA ALA A 127 7.62 15.59 25.01
C ALA A 127 8.00 17.04 24.65
N ARG A 128 7.60 17.54 23.47
CA ARG A 128 7.79 18.95 23.10
C ARG A 128 6.89 19.90 23.89
N GLN A 129 5.66 19.50 24.19
CA GLN A 129 4.75 20.30 25.01
C GLN A 129 5.24 20.38 26.46
N GLU A 130 5.71 19.28 27.03
CA GLU A 130 6.26 19.26 28.38
C GLU A 130 7.52 20.14 28.50
N LYS A 131 8.44 20.08 27.52
CA LYS A 131 9.62 20.97 27.49
C LYS A 131 9.26 22.46 27.35
N LYS A 132 8.18 22.79 26.62
CA LYS A 132 7.69 24.17 26.51
C LYS A 132 7.03 24.65 27.80
N ALA A 133 6.31 23.78 28.51
CA ALA A 133 5.72 24.12 29.80
C ALA A 133 6.80 24.40 30.86
N LYS A 134 7.86 23.57 30.91
CA LYS A 134 9.01 23.79 31.82
C LYS A 134 9.74 25.11 31.55
N ARG A 135 10.03 25.42 30.29
CA ARG A 135 10.66 26.72 29.91
C ARG A 135 9.82 27.95 30.26
N LYS A 136 8.49 27.84 30.27
CA LYS A 136 7.63 28.95 30.68
C LYS A 136 7.56 29.17 32.20
N ALA A 137 7.97 28.19 33.00
CA ALA A 137 8.06 28.33 34.45
C ALA A 137 9.40 28.94 34.89
N ASP A 138 10.47 28.71 34.12
CA ASP A 138 11.82 29.23 34.42
C ASP A 138 12.06 30.67 33.88
N ASP A 139 11.22 31.18 32.97
CA ASP A 139 11.31 32.54 32.38
C ASP A 139 10.36 33.56 33.05
N ALA A 140 9.84 33.27 34.25
CA ALA A 140 8.92 34.17 34.97
C ALA A 140 9.61 35.15 35.95
N ASP A 141 10.96 35.23 35.96
CA ASP A 141 11.72 36.02 36.93
C ASP A 141 12.73 37.01 36.30
N ASP A 142 12.60 37.35 35.01
CA ASP A 142 13.45 38.35 34.36
C ASP A 142 12.61 39.32 33.49
N ASP A 143 11.74 40.08 34.17
CA ASP A 143 11.00 41.19 33.58
C ASP A 143 11.76 42.51 33.84
N ILE A 144 12.94 42.66 33.21
CA ILE A 144 13.59 43.96 33.00
C ILE A 144 13.78 44.16 31.50
N LYS A 145 12.94 45.05 30.96
CA LYS A 145 13.16 45.96 29.82
C LYS A 145 14.24 45.52 28.81
N ASP A 146 13.81 45.09 27.64
CA ASP A 146 14.16 45.89 26.46
C ASP A 146 13.23 45.67 25.26
N SER A 147 12.64 46.77 24.85
CA SER A 147 11.88 46.93 23.63
C SER A 147 12.83 47.29 22.49
N LYS A 148 13.03 46.41 21.49
CA LYS A 148 13.19 46.86 20.08
C LYS A 148 13.37 45.73 19.09
N SER A 149 12.61 45.85 17.99
CA SER A 149 12.97 45.46 16.62
C SER A 149 13.08 43.95 16.36
N THR A 150 12.71 43.33 15.24
CA THR A 150 12.25 43.69 13.91
C THR A 150 11.73 42.36 13.32
N GLY A 151 10.59 42.32 12.65
CA GLY A 151 10.59 42.28 11.20
C GLY A 151 10.26 40.90 10.60
N GLY A 152 9.08 40.81 9.97
CA GLY A 152 8.94 40.13 8.69
C GLY A 152 8.64 38.62 8.67
N LYS A 153 7.38 38.28 8.38
CA LYS A 153 6.89 37.96 7.01
C LYS A 153 5.74 36.96 7.08
N PHE A 154 4.55 37.50 6.81
CA PHE A 154 3.41 36.79 6.23
C PHE A 154 3.85 35.98 5.01
N ASN A 155 3.37 34.74 4.90
CA ASN A 155 3.33 34.00 3.64
C ASN A 155 1.91 33.46 3.46
N ASP A 156 1.02 34.33 2.98
CA ASP A 156 -0.25 33.97 2.38
C ASP A 156 -0.01 33.40 0.98
N GLY A 157 0.17 32.08 0.94
CA GLY A 157 0.35 31.29 -0.27
C GLY A 157 -0.97 30.76 -0.84
N LYS A 158 -1.79 31.68 -1.37
CA LYS A 158 -2.58 31.56 -2.61
C LYS A 158 -3.01 30.14 -3.03
N ARG A 159 -4.22 29.73 -2.63
CA ARG A 159 -5.01 28.68 -3.29
C ARG A 159 -5.69 29.27 -4.54
N PRO A 160 -5.55 28.71 -5.75
CA PRO A 160 -6.47 29.02 -6.82
C PRO A 160 -7.72 28.14 -6.70
N ALA A 161 -8.82 28.77 -6.32
CA ALA A 161 -10.16 28.32 -6.67
C ALA A 161 -10.31 28.37 -8.19
N LYS A 162 -10.93 27.35 -8.79
CA LYS A 162 -11.53 27.46 -10.11
C LYS A 162 -12.95 26.91 -10.02
N ASP A 163 -13.85 27.87 -9.98
CA ASP A 163 -15.29 27.71 -10.17
C ASP A 163 -15.62 27.23 -11.59
N ASP A 164 -16.69 26.47 -11.61
CA ASP A 164 -17.44 26.01 -12.75
C ASP A 164 -18.05 27.18 -13.53
N THR A 165 -17.70 27.31 -14.82
CA THR A 165 -18.52 28.07 -15.78
C THR A 165 -18.69 27.29 -17.08
N LYS A 166 -19.86 26.68 -17.15
CA LYS A 166 -20.59 26.21 -18.32
C LYS A 166 -20.69 27.31 -19.39
N THR A 167 -20.16 27.07 -20.59
CA THR A 167 -20.62 27.74 -21.82
C THR A 167 -20.60 26.76 -22.98
N THR A 168 -21.81 26.41 -23.42
CA THR A 168 -22.11 25.68 -24.65
C THR A 168 -21.99 26.63 -25.84
N SER A 169 -21.06 26.38 -26.75
CA SER A 169 -21.18 26.90 -28.12
C SER A 169 -20.72 25.84 -29.12
N THR A 170 -21.66 25.50 -29.98
CA THR A 170 -21.61 24.56 -31.09
C THR A 170 -20.76 25.12 -32.24
N LYS A 171 -19.66 24.45 -32.59
CA LYS A 171 -18.90 24.67 -33.84
C LYS A 171 -18.57 23.31 -34.47
N PRO A 172 -18.68 23.13 -35.81
CA PRO A 172 -18.53 21.83 -36.46
C PRO A 172 -17.07 21.33 -36.44
N PRO A 173 -16.85 20.00 -36.51
CA PRO A 173 -15.54 19.39 -36.31
C PRO A 173 -14.60 19.64 -37.49
N GLN A 174 -13.48 20.32 -37.23
CA GLN A 174 -12.33 20.32 -38.14
C GLN A 174 -11.44 19.10 -37.88
N PRO A 175 -10.81 18.51 -38.92
CA PRO A 175 -9.92 17.37 -38.76
C PRO A 175 -8.71 17.78 -37.92
N SER A 176 -8.53 17.12 -36.78
CA SER A 176 -7.39 17.32 -35.89
C SER A 176 -6.11 16.83 -36.57
N THR A 177 -5.24 17.75 -36.95
CA THR A 177 -3.84 17.45 -37.22
C THR A 177 -3.22 16.92 -35.93
N ASP A 178 -2.73 15.68 -35.95
CA ASP A 178 -2.13 15.02 -34.80
C ASP A 178 -0.85 15.78 -34.38
N LYS A 179 -0.96 16.57 -33.31
CA LYS A 179 0.13 17.39 -32.75
C LYS A 179 1.29 16.55 -32.17
N HIS A 180 1.22 15.23 -32.32
CA HIS A 180 2.24 14.29 -31.88
C HIS A 180 2.96 13.59 -33.05
N ALA A 181 2.71 14.00 -34.31
CA ALA A 181 3.38 13.44 -35.48
C ALA A 181 4.91 13.64 -35.45
N ASP A 182 5.39 14.79 -34.95
CA ASP A 182 6.82 15.12 -34.87
C ASP A 182 7.46 14.74 -33.52
N ARG A 183 6.70 14.12 -32.62
CA ARG A 183 7.25 13.69 -31.33
C ARG A 183 7.91 12.32 -31.54
N PRO A 184 9.22 12.16 -31.26
CA PRO A 184 9.87 10.87 -31.42
C PRO A 184 9.15 9.84 -30.55
N LYS A 185 8.55 8.83 -31.19
CA LYS A 185 7.93 7.71 -30.49
C LYS A 185 9.08 6.93 -29.85
N GLU A 186 9.19 7.02 -28.53
CA GLU A 186 10.18 6.34 -27.67
C GLU A 186 10.20 4.80 -27.83
N PHE A 187 9.29 4.24 -28.62
CA PHE A 187 9.29 2.85 -29.06
C PHE A 187 9.69 2.77 -30.54
N GLN A 188 10.96 3.05 -30.85
CA GLN A 188 11.56 2.52 -32.07
C GLN A 188 11.51 1.00 -31.96
N GLN A 189 10.51 0.41 -32.62
CA GLN A 189 10.37 -1.02 -32.80
C GLN A 189 11.62 -1.50 -33.53
N ALA A 190 12.55 -2.14 -32.82
CA ALA A 190 13.78 -2.64 -33.41
C ALA A 190 13.41 -3.67 -34.49
N SER A 191 13.46 -3.25 -35.75
CA SER A 191 13.25 -4.10 -36.92
C SER A 191 14.44 -5.04 -37.09
N THR A 192 14.56 -6.06 -36.24
CA THR A 192 15.52 -7.15 -36.43
C THR A 192 14.77 -8.37 -36.93
N SER A 193 14.90 -8.67 -38.22
CA SER A 193 14.17 -9.71 -38.96
C SER A 193 14.66 -11.15 -38.70
N ALA A 194 15.40 -11.41 -37.62
CA ALA A 194 15.92 -12.74 -37.28
C ALA A 194 15.48 -13.14 -35.86
N PRO A 195 14.87 -14.33 -35.66
CA PRO A 195 14.45 -14.79 -34.34
C PRO A 195 15.67 -15.08 -33.46
N ARG A 196 16.00 -14.14 -32.57
CA ARG A 196 17.10 -14.29 -31.61
C ARG A 196 16.68 -15.25 -30.49
N ARG A 197 17.52 -16.26 -30.21
CA ARG A 197 17.28 -17.22 -29.14
C ARG A 197 17.37 -16.52 -27.78
N LEU A 198 16.44 -16.87 -26.89
CA LEU A 198 16.19 -16.19 -25.62
C LEU A 198 17.40 -16.18 -24.65
N ASN A 199 18.38 -17.06 -24.89
CA ASN A 199 19.58 -17.22 -24.06
C ASN A 199 20.80 -16.44 -24.57
N ASP A 200 20.76 -15.90 -25.79
CA ASP A 200 21.87 -15.12 -26.38
C ASP A 200 21.76 -13.62 -26.07
N ILE A 201 20.72 -13.21 -25.34
CA ILE A 201 20.50 -11.84 -24.90
C ILE A 201 20.99 -11.71 -23.46
N ALA A 202 22.29 -11.84 -23.25
CA ALA A 202 22.93 -11.25 -22.09
C ALA A 202 22.95 -9.73 -22.32
N GLN A 203 21.84 -9.06 -22.02
CA GLN A 203 21.84 -7.60 -21.94
C GLN A 203 22.77 -7.23 -20.79
N ALA A 204 23.97 -6.77 -21.14
CA ALA A 204 24.83 -6.08 -20.18
C ALA A 204 23.99 -4.97 -19.52
N PRO A 205 24.05 -4.82 -18.19
CA PRO A 205 23.31 -3.78 -17.51
C PRO A 205 23.63 -2.42 -18.15
N PRO A 206 22.64 -1.59 -18.50
CA PRO A 206 22.87 -0.34 -19.19
C PRO A 206 23.70 0.60 -18.33
N ASP A 207 24.83 1.08 -18.88
CA ASP A 207 25.70 2.07 -18.22
C ASP A 207 25.00 3.44 -18.17
N LEU A 208 24.43 3.78 -17.00
CA LEU A 208 23.84 5.09 -16.74
C LEU A 208 24.91 6.16 -16.50
N LYS A 209 25.59 6.60 -17.57
CA LYS A 209 26.64 7.64 -17.50
C LYS A 209 26.13 9.02 -17.04
N LYS A 210 24.81 9.26 -17.05
CA LYS A 210 24.20 10.53 -16.61
C LYS A 210 22.95 10.24 -15.80
N LEU A 211 22.97 10.58 -14.50
CA LEU A 211 21.76 10.55 -13.68
C LEU A 211 20.75 11.60 -14.20
N PRO A 212 19.45 11.29 -14.22
CA PRO A 212 18.43 12.25 -14.61
C PRO A 212 18.50 13.49 -13.71
N ARG A 213 18.40 14.67 -14.32
CA ARG A 213 18.49 15.97 -13.67
C ARG A 213 17.42 16.07 -12.56
N GLY A 214 17.86 16.02 -11.30
CA GLY A 214 16.98 16.05 -10.12
C GLY A 214 17.15 14.88 -9.14
N ALA A 215 17.89 13.82 -9.50
CA ALA A 215 18.22 12.75 -8.58
C ALA A 215 19.33 13.17 -7.59
N LYS A 216 19.00 13.24 -6.30
CA LYS A 216 19.99 13.42 -5.22
C LYS A 216 20.77 12.11 -5.07
N LYS A 217 22.11 12.17 -5.13
CA LYS A 217 23.00 11.04 -4.86
C LYS A 217 22.85 10.62 -3.39
N THR A 218 21.97 9.67 -3.10
CA THR A 218 22.01 8.93 -1.84
C THR A 218 22.99 7.80 -2.03
N ALA A 219 24.21 7.99 -1.52
CA ALA A 219 25.23 6.96 -1.50
C ALA A 219 24.74 5.80 -0.61
N GLY A 220 24.57 4.63 -1.22
CA GLY A 220 24.49 3.33 -0.57
C GLY A 220 25.51 2.40 -1.23
N PRO A 221 26.07 1.43 -0.50
CA PRO A 221 27.48 1.08 -0.62
C PRO A 221 27.71 -0.05 -1.62
N ALA A 222 28.49 0.23 -2.66
CA ALA A 222 29.49 -0.69 -3.20
C ALA A 222 30.35 0.07 -4.23
N GLY A 223 31.56 0.43 -3.81
CA GLY A 223 32.71 0.58 -4.71
C GLY A 223 32.74 1.77 -5.65
N SER A 224 33.30 2.89 -5.19
CA SER A 224 34.43 3.53 -5.90
C SER A 224 34.94 4.76 -5.13
N SER A 225 36.10 4.56 -4.49
CA SER A 225 37.23 5.49 -4.38
C SER A 225 36.98 7.00 -4.34
N ALA A 226 37.31 7.56 -3.18
CA ALA A 226 38.21 8.69 -3.00
C ALA A 226 37.93 9.99 -3.77
N LYS A 227 37.27 10.93 -3.10
CA LYS A 227 37.85 12.28 -2.98
C LYS A 227 37.39 12.96 -1.70
N ALA A 228 38.37 13.53 -1.01
CA ALA A 228 38.30 14.13 0.30
C ALA A 228 37.26 15.26 0.41
N GLY A 229 36.68 15.39 1.61
CA GLY A 229 36.35 16.71 2.14
C GLY A 229 34.87 17.09 2.29
N HIS A 230 34.01 16.23 2.85
CA HIS A 230 32.96 16.63 3.82
C HIS A 230 32.08 15.42 4.14
N THR A 231 32.42 14.69 5.20
CA THR A 231 31.43 13.87 5.90
C THR A 231 30.75 14.77 6.94
N PRO A 232 29.42 14.94 6.93
CA PRO A 232 28.77 15.59 8.04
C PRO A 232 28.99 14.72 9.28
N LYS A 233 29.49 15.31 10.37
CA LYS A 233 29.83 14.64 11.65
C LYS A 233 28.63 13.92 12.32
N SER A 234 27.47 13.87 11.67
CA SER A 234 26.24 13.22 12.11
C SER A 234 25.93 11.88 11.42
N ASP A 235 26.66 11.48 10.37
CA ASP A 235 26.38 10.24 9.61
C ASP A 235 26.71 8.93 10.37
N GLY A 236 27.21 9.04 11.61
CA GLY A 236 27.44 7.91 12.52
C GLY A 236 26.62 7.95 13.81
N VAL A 237 25.80 8.99 14.04
CA VAL A 237 25.05 9.13 15.30
C VAL A 237 23.67 8.51 15.11
N VAL A 238 23.59 7.19 15.33
CA VAL A 238 22.32 6.47 15.48
C VAL A 238 21.54 7.10 16.64
N SER A 239 20.32 7.57 16.36
CA SER A 239 19.45 8.15 17.39
C SER A 239 19.29 7.18 18.56
N MET A 240 19.29 7.67 19.82
CA MET A 240 19.11 6.83 21.01
C MET A 240 17.89 5.89 20.90
N ALA A 241 16.79 6.34 20.28
CA ALA A 241 15.62 5.50 20.05
C ALA A 241 15.89 4.34 19.07
N GLN A 242 16.67 4.59 18.03
CA GLN A 242 17.09 3.56 17.07
C GLN A 242 18.09 2.59 17.70
N LYS A 243 18.98 3.09 18.59
CA LYS A 243 19.89 2.25 19.36
C LYS A 243 19.12 1.28 20.28
N VAL A 244 18.09 1.76 20.97
CA VAL A 244 17.22 0.92 21.82
C VAL A 244 16.47 -0.13 20.99
N MET A 245 15.95 0.21 19.80
CA MET A 245 15.31 -0.79 18.93
C MET A 245 16.31 -1.85 18.46
N MET A 246 17.52 -1.46 18.07
CA MET A 246 18.56 -2.41 17.66
C MET A 246 19.04 -3.29 18.84
N GLU A 247 19.07 -2.76 20.05
CA GLU A 247 19.39 -3.53 21.27
C GLU A 247 18.30 -4.57 21.58
N GLN A 248 17.02 -4.21 21.46
CA GLN A 248 15.91 -5.17 21.61
C GLN A 248 15.93 -6.28 20.54
N GLU A 249 16.26 -5.94 19.29
CA GLU A 249 16.42 -6.93 18.23
C GLU A 249 17.63 -7.85 18.48
N ARG A 250 18.73 -7.28 19.00
CA ARG A 250 19.92 -8.03 19.38
C ARG A 250 19.64 -9.02 20.51
N GLU A 251 18.89 -8.62 21.54
CA GLU A 251 18.49 -9.51 22.64
C GLU A 251 17.65 -10.69 22.12
N LYS A 252 16.64 -10.41 21.30
CA LYS A 252 15.80 -11.46 20.67
C LYS A 252 16.62 -12.42 19.80
N ALA A 253 17.61 -11.90 19.06
CA ALA A 253 18.50 -12.73 18.25
C ALA A 253 19.39 -13.64 19.12
N ILE A 254 19.91 -13.11 20.24
CA ILE A 254 20.70 -13.87 21.21
C ILE A 254 19.84 -14.96 21.86
N GLU A 255 18.60 -14.66 22.26
CA GLU A 255 17.68 -15.64 22.81
C GLU A 255 17.37 -16.77 21.83
N ARG A 256 17.04 -16.44 20.57
CA ARG A 256 16.83 -17.43 19.52
C ARG A 256 18.07 -18.28 19.30
N TYR A 257 19.25 -17.67 19.28
CA TYR A 257 20.50 -18.40 19.10
C TYR A 257 20.78 -19.32 20.30
N ARG A 258 20.51 -18.87 21.54
CA ARG A 258 20.64 -19.71 22.74
C ARG A 258 19.69 -20.91 22.70
N LEU A 259 18.44 -20.70 22.31
CA LEU A 259 17.46 -21.78 22.15
C LEU A 259 17.89 -22.77 21.06
N LEU A 260 18.30 -22.28 19.89
CA LEU A 260 18.79 -23.10 18.77
C LEU A 260 20.04 -23.92 19.18
N ARG A 261 20.95 -23.29 19.93
CA ARG A 261 22.18 -23.93 20.39
C ARG A 261 21.90 -24.94 21.51
N ALA A 262 20.93 -24.66 22.38
CA ALA A 262 20.47 -25.62 23.40
C ALA A 262 19.78 -26.84 22.76
N SER A 263 18.93 -26.62 21.75
CA SER A 263 18.30 -27.72 21.01
C SER A 263 19.32 -28.54 20.21
N GLN A 264 20.33 -27.91 19.61
CA GLN A 264 21.43 -28.62 18.96
C GLN A 264 22.27 -29.44 19.95
N ARG A 265 22.56 -28.90 21.14
CA ARG A 265 23.26 -29.67 22.19
C ARG A 265 22.43 -30.85 22.70
N LYS A 266 21.13 -30.66 22.89
CA LYS A 266 20.23 -31.73 23.32
C LYS A 266 20.13 -32.84 22.26
N GLY A 267 19.93 -32.48 20.99
CA GLY A 267 19.89 -33.46 19.89
C GLY A 267 21.22 -34.18 19.66
N TRP A 268 22.35 -33.52 19.94
CA TRP A 268 23.66 -34.18 19.90
C TRP A 268 23.87 -35.18 21.06
N ALA A 269 23.34 -34.88 22.25
CA ALA A 269 23.44 -35.76 23.42
C ALA A 269 22.49 -36.97 23.34
N GLU A 270 21.29 -36.81 22.76
CA GLU A 270 20.33 -37.93 22.56
C GLU A 270 20.73 -38.84 21.38
N GLY A 271 21.39 -38.31 20.35
CA GLY A 271 21.77 -39.10 19.15
C GLY A 271 23.06 -39.91 19.26
N SER A 272 23.86 -39.73 20.33
CA SER A 272 25.14 -40.44 20.50
C SER A 272 25.09 -41.61 21.49
N GLY A 273 23.91 -41.94 22.04
CA GLY A 273 23.74 -43.00 23.06
C GLY A 273 23.00 -44.26 22.59
N GLU A 274 22.53 -44.32 21.34
CA GLU A 274 21.62 -45.38 20.86
C GLU A 274 22.23 -46.24 19.73
N ARG A 275 23.57 -46.31 19.63
CA ARG A 275 24.27 -47.04 18.56
C ARG A 275 25.36 -48.00 19.05
N GLU A 276 25.20 -48.54 20.25
CA GLU A 276 25.89 -49.75 20.72
C GLU A 276 24.79 -50.74 21.14
N ASP A 277 24.96 -52.02 20.85
CA ASP A 277 24.05 -53.15 21.16
C ASP A 277 23.08 -53.63 20.04
N SER A 278 23.49 -53.59 18.77
CA SER A 278 22.87 -54.45 17.75
C SER A 278 23.85 -54.84 16.64
N ASP A 279 24.85 -55.65 16.98
CA ASP A 279 25.39 -56.67 16.07
C ASP A 279 25.92 -57.81 16.94
N GLY A 280 25.22 -58.94 16.87
CA GLY A 280 25.64 -60.25 17.36
C GLY A 280 26.09 -61.13 16.21
#